data_AF-A0A2N6C7W9-F1
#
_entry.id   AF-A0A2N6C7W9-F1
#
_cell.length_a   1.000
_cell.length_b   1.000
_cell.length_c   1.000
_cell.angle_alpha   90.00
_cell.angle_beta   90.00
_cell.angle_gamma   90.00
#
_symmetry.space_group_name_H-M   'P 1'
#
loop_
_entity.id
_entity.type
_entity.pdbx_description
1 polymer ?
#
loop_
_entity_poly.entity_id
_entity_poly.type
_entity_poly.pdbx_seq_one_letter_code
_entity_poly.pdbx_strand_id
1 'polypeptide(L)'
;MEPLKEKPEIPLHTKWGIRVTAVIILLITLMIIKNCMGSFMYGVSTEQEQQKEYYELGYSHGILKAQGLEQAPEPETENLLLRKLYRKGYRDGWDSVQPSKKIIDPGEPPKTGQ
;
A
#
# COMPACT_ATOMS: atom_id res chain seq x y z
N MET A 1 64.05 15.07 2.30
CA MET A 1 63.41 14.36 3.42
C MET A 1 62.14 15.14 3.70
N GLU A 2 61.01 14.69 3.14
CA GLU A 2 59.73 15.39 3.31
C GLU A 2 59.26 15.21 4.76
N PRO A 3 58.82 16.26 5.46
CA PRO A 3 58.30 16.11 6.81
C PRO A 3 57.01 15.30 6.76
N LEU A 4 57.01 14.18 7.48
CA LEU A 4 55.82 13.37 7.75
C LEU A 4 54.76 14.30 8.34
N LYS A 5 53.73 14.60 7.54
CA LYS A 5 52.58 15.40 7.92
C LYS A 5 51.93 14.73 9.13
N GLU A 6 52.21 15.24 10.32
CA GLU A 6 51.64 14.74 11.58
C GLU A 6 50.12 14.75 11.43
N LYS A 7 49.50 13.56 11.59
CA LYS A 7 48.06 13.43 11.54
C LYS A 7 47.50 14.34 12.63
N PRO A 8 46.62 15.31 12.31
CA PRO A 8 46.03 16.16 13.34
C PRO A 8 45.34 15.25 14.37
N GLU A 9 45.77 15.37 15.63
CA GLU A 9 45.22 14.57 16.71
C GLU A 9 43.75 14.93 16.89
N ILE A 10 42.88 14.02 16.44
CA ILE A 10 41.43 14.20 16.58
C ILE A 10 41.11 14.23 18.08
N PRO A 11 40.50 15.31 18.59
CA PRO A 11 40.27 15.45 20.01
C PRO A 11 39.26 14.40 20.50
N LEU A 12 39.42 13.97 21.75
CA LEU A 12 38.73 12.79 22.31
C LEU A 12 37.20 12.88 22.23
N HIS A 13 36.64 14.08 22.39
CA HIS A 13 35.19 14.32 22.27
C HIS A 13 34.68 14.03 20.86
N THR A 14 35.47 14.29 19.82
CA THR A 14 35.11 13.99 18.42
C THR A 14 35.14 12.49 18.16
N LYS A 15 36.08 11.76 18.75
CA LYS A 15 36.13 10.28 18.67
C LYS A 15 34.88 9.65 19.30
N TRP A 16 34.42 10.20 20.43
CA TRP A 16 33.21 9.75 21.10
C TRP A 16 31.95 10.12 20.30
N GLY A 17 31.90 11.35 19.79
CA GLY A 17 30.83 11.81 18.91
C GLY A 17 30.66 10.91 17.68
N ILE A 18 31.76 10.52 17.02
CA ILE A 18 31.70 9.61 15.86
C ILE A 18 31.10 8.25 16.23
N ARG A 19 31.45 7.70 17.40
CA ARG A 19 30.89 6.42 17.87
C ARG A 19 29.40 6.53 18.15
N VAL A 20 28.95 7.60 18.81
CA VAL A 20 27.54 7.85 19.11
C VAL A 20 26.74 8.06 17.82
N THR A 21 27.23 8.87 16.89
CA THR A 21 26.58 9.12 15.60
C THR A 21 26.48 7.83 14.78
N ALA A 22 27.51 6.97 14.79
CA ALA A 22 27.45 5.69 14.11
C ALA A 22 26.35 4.77 14.69
N VAL A 23 26.15 4.76 16.01
CA VAL A 23 25.07 4.00 16.66
C VAL A 23 23.70 4.56 16.25
N ILE A 24 23.52 5.88 16.24
CA ILE A 24 22.27 6.52 15.82
C ILE A 24 21.95 6.20 14.36
N ILE A 25 22.94 6.31 13.46
CA ILE A 25 22.77 5.96 12.04
C ILE A 25 22.38 4.49 11.90
N LEU A 26 23.00 3.59 12.67
CA LEU A 26 22.69 2.16 12.64
C LEU A 26 21.24 1.89 13.07
N LEU A 27 20.77 2.54 14.14
CA LEU A 27 19.39 2.42 14.61
C LEU A 27 18.38 2.94 13.57
N ILE A 28 18.66 4.10 12.96
CA ILE A 28 17.80 4.67 11.91
C ILE A 28 17.77 3.72 10.70
N THR A 29 18.92 3.19 10.30
CA THR A 29 19.01 2.25 9.18
C THR A 29 18.19 0.98 9.46
N LEU A 30 18.26 0.43 10.67
CA LEU A 30 17.43 -0.72 11.06
C LEU A 30 15.93 -0.41 11.06
N MET A 31 15.53 0.78 11.52
CA MET A 31 14.12 1.21 11.44
C MET A 31 13.64 1.32 9.98
N ILE A 32 14.45 1.90 9.10
CA ILE A 32 14.15 2.00 7.67
C ILE A 32 14.03 0.60 7.07
N ILE A 33 14.99 -0.30 7.31
CA ILE A 33 14.94 -1.68 6.82
C ILE A 33 13.67 -2.38 7.30
N LYS A 34 13.33 -2.29 8.59
CA LYS A 34 12.11 -2.89 9.15
C LYS A 34 10.85 -2.33 8.49
N ASN A 35 10.81 -1.03 8.21
CA ASN A 35 9.69 -0.38 7.54
C ASN A 35 9.62 -0.77 6.05
N CYS A 36 10.75 -0.85 5.36
CA CYS A 36 10.85 -1.32 3.97
C CYS A 36 10.46 -2.79 3.85
N MET A 37 10.90 -3.66 4.76
CA MET A 37 10.47 -5.05 4.82
C MET A 37 8.97 -5.15 5.12
N GLY A 38 8.45 -4.33 6.03
CA GLY A 38 7.01 -4.21 6.26
C GLY A 38 6.28 -3.85 4.97
N SER A 39 6.66 -2.77 4.30
CA SER A 39 6.05 -2.35 3.04
C SER A 39 6.19 -3.38 1.92
N PHE A 40 7.33 -4.08 1.83
CA PHE A 40 7.55 -5.15 0.86
C PHE A 40 6.67 -6.36 1.18
N MET A 41 6.59 -6.78 2.44
CA MET A 41 5.71 -7.87 2.88
C MET A 41 4.24 -7.50 2.70
N TYR A 42 3.81 -6.27 3.01
CA TYR A 42 2.45 -5.81 2.73
C TYR A 42 2.14 -5.73 1.23
N GLY A 43 3.11 -5.31 0.41
CA GLY A 43 2.97 -5.22 -1.04
C GLY A 43 3.04 -6.57 -1.78
N VAL A 44 3.77 -7.54 -1.25
CA VAL A 44 4.03 -8.85 -1.89
C VAL A 44 3.17 -9.97 -1.30
N SER A 45 2.84 -9.95 0.00
CA SER A 45 2.04 -11.01 0.63
C SER A 45 0.54 -10.90 0.37
N THR A 46 0.08 -9.78 -0.18
CA THR A 46 -1.27 -9.74 -0.74
C THR A 46 -1.22 -10.40 -2.12
N GLU A 47 -1.15 -11.74 -2.15
CA GLU A 47 -1.17 -12.54 -3.39
C GLU A 47 -2.24 -11.97 -4.32
N GLN A 48 -1.90 -11.76 -5.60
CA GLN A 48 -2.86 -11.24 -6.58
C GLN A 48 -4.15 -12.07 -6.61
N GLU A 49 -4.04 -13.35 -6.26
CA GLU A 49 -5.16 -14.27 -6.07
C GLU A 49 -6.08 -13.83 -4.92
N GLN A 50 -5.55 -13.51 -3.72
CA GLN A 50 -6.35 -12.98 -2.61
C GLN A 50 -6.98 -11.61 -2.93
N GLN A 51 -6.28 -10.75 -3.67
CA GLN A 51 -6.84 -9.47 -4.12
C GLN A 51 -8.05 -9.67 -5.04
N LYS A 52 -7.94 -10.63 -5.97
CA LYS A 52 -9.01 -11.00 -6.88
C LYS A 52 -10.18 -11.64 -6.13
N GLU A 53 -9.89 -12.57 -5.21
CA GLU A 53 -10.90 -13.25 -4.40
C GLU A 53 -11.72 -12.24 -3.57
N TYR A 54 -11.06 -11.29 -2.89
CA TYR A 54 -11.77 -10.27 -2.12
C TYR A 54 -12.62 -9.34 -3.00
N TYR A 55 -12.14 -9.00 -4.20
CA TYR A 55 -12.92 -8.23 -5.16
C TYR A 55 -14.16 -9.00 -5.63
N GLU A 56 -14.01 -10.27 -6.03
CA GLU A 56 -15.10 -11.14 -6.48
C GLU A 56 -16.12 -11.42 -5.37
N LEU A 57 -15.63 -11.63 -4.14
CA LEU A 57 -16.47 -11.75 -2.95
C LEU A 57 -17.30 -10.49 -2.72
N GLY A 58 -16.65 -9.32 -2.78
CA GLY A 58 -17.35 -8.03 -2.73
C GLY A 58 -18.42 -7.94 -3.80
N TYR A 59 -18.05 -8.20 -5.06
CA TYR A 59 -18.93 -8.12 -6.22
C TYR A 59 -20.19 -9.00 -6.10
N SER A 60 -20.02 -10.27 -5.71
CA SER A 60 -21.15 -11.17 -5.48
C SER A 60 -22.06 -10.68 -4.35
N HIS A 61 -21.50 -10.20 -3.23
CA HIS A 61 -22.29 -9.61 -2.14
C HIS A 61 -23.05 -8.35 -2.58
N GLY A 62 -22.46 -7.55 -3.48
CA GLY A 62 -23.08 -6.37 -4.09
C GLY A 62 -24.32 -6.74 -4.90
N ILE A 63 -24.19 -7.75 -5.77
CA ILE A 63 -25.28 -8.30 -6.57
C ILE A 63 -26.40 -8.84 -5.68
N LEU A 64 -26.07 -9.69 -4.71
CA LEU A 64 -27.05 -10.32 -3.82
C LEU A 64 -27.89 -9.28 -3.09
N LYS A 65 -27.24 -8.25 -2.55
CA LYS A 65 -27.96 -7.20 -1.84
C LYS A 65 -28.78 -6.34 -2.81
N ALA A 66 -28.31 -6.08 -4.03
CA ALA A 66 -29.09 -5.35 -5.03
C ALA A 66 -30.34 -6.13 -5.48
N GLN A 67 -30.28 -7.47 -5.39
CA GLN A 67 -31.42 -8.37 -5.60
C GLN A 67 -32.33 -8.52 -4.37
N GLY A 68 -32.02 -7.85 -3.26
CA GLY A 68 -32.79 -7.90 -2.01
C GLY A 68 -32.59 -9.18 -1.19
N LEU A 69 -31.55 -9.95 -1.48
CA LEU A 69 -31.21 -11.16 -0.72
C LEU A 69 -30.43 -10.82 0.56
N GLU A 70 -30.59 -11.67 1.58
CA GLU A 70 -29.93 -11.52 2.87
C GLU A 70 -28.39 -11.58 2.71
N GLN A 71 -27.71 -10.63 3.35
CA GLN A 71 -26.31 -10.36 3.06
C GLN A 71 -25.40 -11.09 4.05
N ALA A 72 -24.37 -11.78 3.54
CA ALA A 72 -23.29 -12.26 4.39
C ALA A 72 -22.48 -11.08 4.97
N PRO A 73 -21.95 -11.20 6.20
CA PRO A 73 -21.18 -10.13 6.85
C PRO A 73 -19.91 -9.77 6.05
N GLU A 74 -19.47 -8.51 6.13
CA GLU A 74 -18.20 -8.06 5.54
C GLU A 74 -17.05 -8.90 6.16
N PRO A 75 -16.16 -9.48 5.35
CA PRO A 75 -15.04 -10.26 5.88
C PRO A 75 -14.14 -9.38 6.75
N GLU A 76 -13.81 -9.86 7.95
CA GLU A 76 -12.88 -9.19 8.84
C GLU A 76 -11.45 -9.38 8.33
N THR A 77 -10.84 -8.31 7.84
CA THR A 77 -9.46 -8.31 7.35
C THR A 77 -8.71 -7.09 7.90
N GLU A 78 -7.54 -7.35 8.50
CA GLU A 78 -6.61 -6.30 8.95
C GLU A 78 -5.91 -5.60 7.78
N ASN A 79 -5.92 -6.22 6.59
CA ASN A 79 -5.29 -5.67 5.40
C ASN A 79 -6.20 -4.62 4.72
N LEU A 80 -5.79 -3.36 4.85
CA LEU A 80 -6.49 -2.21 4.28
C LEU A 80 -6.70 -2.30 2.76
N LEU A 81 -5.78 -2.94 2.03
CA LEU A 81 -5.90 -3.11 0.58
C LEU A 81 -7.03 -4.08 0.23
N LEU A 82 -7.08 -5.24 0.89
CA LEU A 82 -8.13 -6.24 0.69
C LEU A 82 -9.51 -5.68 1.04
N ARG A 83 -9.60 -4.94 2.14
CA ARG A 83 -10.83 -4.25 2.53
C ARG A 83 -11.28 -3.23 1.47
N LYS A 84 -10.34 -2.48 0.90
CA LYS A 84 -10.63 -1.52 -0.18
C LYS A 84 -11.10 -2.22 -1.45
N LEU A 85 -10.49 -3.35 -1.82
CA LEU A 85 -10.87 -4.15 -2.98
C LEU A 85 -12.26 -4.77 -2.82
N TYR A 86 -12.56 -5.34 -1.64
CA TYR A 86 -13.90 -5.84 -1.32
C TYR A 86 -14.96 -4.75 -1.49
N ARG A 87 -14.75 -3.57 -0.89
CA ARG A 87 -15.70 -2.45 -0.99
C ARG A 87 -15.89 -1.95 -2.43
N LYS A 88 -14.82 -1.97 -3.22
CA LYS A 88 -14.89 -1.62 -4.64
C LYS A 88 -15.73 -2.65 -5.41
N GLY A 89 -15.41 -3.93 -5.30
CA GLY A 89 -16.17 -5.01 -5.94
C GLY A 89 -17.63 -4.96 -5.53
N TYR A 90 -17.91 -4.77 -4.24
CA TYR A 90 -19.26 -4.62 -3.70
C TYR A 90 -20.07 -3.50 -4.34
N ARG A 91 -19.47 -2.32 -4.50
CA ARG A 91 -20.12 -1.22 -5.21
C ARG A 91 -20.36 -1.57 -6.68
N ASP A 92 -19.35 -2.11 -7.35
CA ASP A 92 -19.43 -2.45 -8.78
C ASP A 92 -20.53 -3.52 -9.03
N GLY A 93 -20.68 -4.50 -8.14
CA GLY A 93 -21.73 -5.52 -8.20
C GLY A 93 -23.12 -5.00 -7.88
N TRP A 94 -23.23 -4.04 -6.95
CA TRP A 94 -24.49 -3.37 -6.68
C TRP A 94 -24.94 -2.48 -7.85
N ASP A 95 -24.01 -1.73 -8.43
CA ASP A 95 -24.27 -0.83 -9.55
C ASP A 95 -24.59 -1.58 -10.85
N SER A 96 -24.08 -2.82 -11.02
CA SER A 96 -24.35 -3.63 -12.22
C SER A 96 -25.78 -4.16 -12.32
N VAL A 97 -26.46 -4.34 -11.17
CA VAL A 97 -27.83 -4.85 -11.10
C VAL A 97 -28.86 -3.73 -11.13
N GLN A 98 -28.46 -2.48 -10.84
CA GLN A 98 -29.37 -1.36 -10.96
C GLN A 98 -29.66 -1.05 -12.44
N PRO A 99 -30.91 -1.23 -12.91
CA PRO A 99 -31.26 -0.86 -14.25
C PRO A 99 -31.16 0.66 -14.37
N SER A 100 -30.16 1.12 -15.14
CA SER A 100 -30.16 2.43 -15.79
C SER A 100 -30.49 3.62 -14.88
N LYS A 101 -29.50 4.09 -14.11
CA LYS A 101 -29.31 5.53 -13.89
C LYS A 101 -28.15 6.08 -14.75
N LYS A 102 -27.90 5.46 -15.91
CA LYS A 102 -27.24 6.12 -17.05
C LYS A 102 -28.32 6.69 -17.96
N ILE A 103 -28.93 7.78 -17.52
CA ILE A 103 -29.48 8.75 -18.46
C ILE A 103 -28.27 9.52 -19.00
N ILE A 104 -27.83 9.10 -20.21
CA ILE A 104 -27.42 9.97 -21.33
C ILE A 104 -26.38 11.06 -21.00
N ASP A 105 -25.12 10.81 -21.38
CA ASP A 105 -24.30 11.83 -22.03
C ASP A 105 -23.58 11.19 -23.24
N PRO A 106 -24.14 11.29 -24.46
CA PRO A 106 -23.53 10.81 -25.69
C PRO A 106 -22.73 11.98 -26.28
N GLY A 107 -21.55 12.25 -25.74
CA GLY A 107 -20.91 13.54 -26.04
C GLY A 107 -19.40 13.67 -25.97
N GLU A 108 -18.60 12.69 -25.52
CA GLU A 108 -17.14 12.83 -25.56
C GLU A 108 -16.46 11.66 -26.28
N PRO A 109 -15.93 11.86 -27.50
CA PRO A 109 -15.05 10.89 -28.13
C PRO A 109 -13.70 10.82 -27.38
N PRO A 110 -12.98 9.68 -27.46
CA PRO A 110 -11.70 9.51 -26.80
C PRO A 110 -10.68 10.51 -27.36
N LYS A 111 -10.13 11.38 -26.50
CA LYS A 111 -8.98 12.20 -26.85
C LYS A 111 -7.78 11.28 -27.07
N THR A 112 -7.57 10.97 -28.34
CA THR A 112 -6.37 10.33 -28.86
C THR A 112 -5.40 11.46 -29.23
N GLY A 113 -4.23 11.47 -28.61
CA GLY A 113 -2.98 12.07 -29.13
C GLY A 113 -2.84 13.60 -29.20
N GLN A 114 -1.84 14.13 -28.50
CA GLN A 114 -0.59 14.60 -29.13
C GLN A 114 0.55 14.54 -28.10
#